data_AF-A0A6M4ASV8-F1
#
_entry.id   AF-A0A6M4ASV8-F1
#
_cell.length_a   1.000
_cell.length_b   1.000
_cell.length_c   1.000
_cell.angle_alpha   90.00
_cell.angle_beta   90.00
_cell.angle_gamma   90.00
#
_symmetry.space_group_name_H-M   'P 1'
#
loop_
_entity.id
_entity.type
_entity.pdbx_description
1 polymer ?
#
loop_
_entity_poly.entity_id
_entity_poly.type
_entity_poly.pdbx_seq_one_letter_code
_entity_poly.pdbx_strand_id
1 'polypeptide(L)'
;MLSRLNWRYGWRINELAARLGRRLIRWSQRDCNSLLHARDEWALSFPGDCEMQRQMGEHVLDMVAMFSAEGHSGGSASYALHYINAALRFEPFSPLTGADHEWNDLGGGRWQNRRCSRVFKDPDGRAYDIEGKVFEDATGRYTSQDSRVYVTFPYVPHTEIVAV
;
A
#
# COMPACT_ATOMS: atom_id res chain seq x y z
N MET A 1 35.35 12.36 -4.64
CA MET A 1 34.87 12.41 -6.05
C MET A 1 34.53 11.01 -6.60
N LEU A 2 35.28 9.96 -6.24
CA LEU A 2 35.06 8.57 -6.68
C LEU A 2 33.79 7.88 -6.11
N SER A 3 33.33 8.23 -4.91
CA SER A 3 32.13 7.61 -4.30
C SER A 3 30.82 7.97 -5.02
N ARG A 4 30.71 9.20 -5.54
CA ARG A 4 29.54 9.65 -6.31
C ARG A 4 29.46 9.03 -7.71
N LEU A 5 30.60 8.62 -8.28
CA LEU A 5 30.67 7.98 -9.59
C LEU A 5 30.23 6.50 -9.50
N ASN A 6 30.73 5.76 -8.49
CA ASN A 6 30.30 4.38 -8.22
C ASN A 6 28.81 4.24 -7.92
N TRP A 7 28.23 5.20 -7.19
CA TRP A 7 26.79 5.24 -6.92
C TRP A 7 25.95 5.37 -8.20
N ARG A 8 26.34 6.25 -9.12
CA ARG A 8 25.63 6.48 -10.39
C ARG A 8 25.70 5.28 -11.34
N TYR A 9 26.82 4.55 -11.36
CA TYR A 9 26.94 3.32 -12.13
C TYR A 9 26.14 2.16 -11.54
N GLY A 10 26.16 2.01 -10.21
CA GLY A 10 25.35 1.00 -9.52
C GLY A 10 23.85 1.18 -9.76
N TRP A 11 23.36 2.43 -9.71
CA TRP A 11 21.95 2.72 -9.99
C TRP A 11 21.54 2.31 -11.42
N ARG A 12 22.35 2.62 -12.43
CA ARG A 12 22.06 2.25 -13.84
C ARG A 12 22.04 0.73 -14.06
N ILE A 13 22.94 0.00 -13.40
CA ILE A 13 22.97 -1.47 -13.47
C ILE A 13 21.72 -2.06 -12.81
N ASN A 14 21.36 -1.57 -11.62
CA ASN A 14 20.16 -2.00 -10.90
C ASN A 14 18.89 -1.71 -11.69
N GLU A 15 18.80 -0.54 -12.32
CA GLU A 15 17.67 -0.18 -13.18
C GLU A 15 17.55 -1.12 -14.39
N LEU A 16 18.68 -1.41 -15.06
CA LEU A 16 18.69 -2.33 -16.19
C LEU A 16 18.27 -3.75 -15.76
N ALA A 17 18.80 -4.24 -14.64
CA ALA A 17 18.47 -5.54 -14.09
C ALA A 17 16.98 -5.64 -13.75
N ALA A 18 16.43 -4.64 -13.06
CA ALA A 18 15.01 -4.58 -12.73
C ALA A 18 14.13 -4.56 -14.00
N ARG A 19 14.52 -3.76 -15.00
CA ARG A 19 13.80 -3.67 -16.27
C ARG A 19 13.80 -4.99 -17.04
N LEU A 20 14.93 -5.70 -17.06
CA LEU A 20 15.03 -7.03 -17.68
C LEU A 20 14.20 -8.06 -16.91
N GLY A 21 14.30 -8.07 -15.57
CA GLY A 21 13.53 -8.98 -14.72
C GLY A 21 12.02 -8.84 -14.92
N ARG A 22 11.48 -7.62 -14.88
CA ARG A 22 10.04 -7.37 -15.11
C ARG A 22 9.60 -7.87 -16.48
N ARG A 23 10.39 -7.61 -17.54
CA ARG A 23 10.09 -8.10 -18.89
C ARG A 23 10.09 -9.62 -19.00
N LEU A 24 11.03 -10.31 -18.34
CA LEU A 24 11.08 -11.76 -18.33
C LEU A 24 9.88 -12.38 -17.59
N ILE A 25 9.51 -11.82 -16.44
CA ILE A 25 8.33 -12.25 -15.68
C ILE A 25 7.08 -12.04 -16.52
N ARG A 26 6.88 -10.83 -17.09
CA ARG A 26 5.80 -10.53 -18.02
C ARG A 26 5.71 -11.52 -19.18
N TRP A 27 6.84 -11.82 -19.80
CA TRP A 27 6.90 -12.76 -20.92
C TRP A 27 6.54 -14.19 -20.50
N SER A 28 6.95 -14.64 -19.31
CA SER A 28 6.61 -15.96 -18.77
C SER A 28 5.12 -16.10 -18.41
N GLN A 29 4.46 -14.98 -18.09
CA GLN A 29 3.06 -14.94 -17.67
C GLN A 29 2.12 -14.41 -18.76
N ARG A 30 2.62 -14.20 -19.99
CA ARG A 30 1.90 -13.53 -21.08
C ARG A 30 0.54 -14.16 -21.44
N ASP A 31 0.41 -15.46 -21.19
CA ASP A 31 -0.77 -16.26 -21.54
C ASP A 31 -1.61 -16.62 -20.29
N CYS A 32 -1.29 -16.07 -19.10
CA CYS A 32 -2.05 -16.35 -17.89
C CYS A 32 -3.35 -15.52 -17.81
N ASN A 33 -4.41 -16.14 -17.30
CA ASN A 33 -5.75 -15.52 -17.26
C ASN A 33 -5.75 -14.18 -16.51
N SER A 34 -5.05 -14.09 -15.38
CA SER A 34 -5.01 -12.86 -14.56
C SER A 34 -4.37 -11.69 -15.30
N LEU A 35 -3.27 -11.93 -16.02
CA LEU A 35 -2.58 -10.87 -16.76
C LEU A 35 -3.37 -10.45 -18.00
N LEU A 36 -3.99 -11.40 -18.71
CA LEU A 36 -4.88 -11.11 -19.83
C LEU A 36 -6.07 -10.27 -19.37
N HIS A 37 -6.76 -10.71 -18.30
CA HIS A 37 -7.88 -9.98 -17.72
C HIS A 37 -7.48 -8.56 -17.29
N ALA A 38 -6.39 -8.39 -16.54
CA ALA A 38 -5.94 -7.07 -16.10
C ALA A 38 -5.59 -6.14 -17.27
N ARG A 39 -5.01 -6.67 -18.36
CA ARG A 39 -4.72 -5.89 -19.57
C ARG A 39 -6.00 -5.40 -20.23
N ASP A 40 -6.98 -6.28 -20.38
CA ASP A 40 -8.24 -5.97 -21.05
C ASP A 40 -9.06 -4.97 -20.21
N GLU A 41 -9.15 -5.16 -18.88
CA GLU A 41 -9.79 -4.22 -17.96
C GLU A 41 -9.13 -2.84 -17.97
N TRP A 42 -7.79 -2.78 -18.04
CA TRP A 42 -7.07 -1.51 -18.12
C TRP A 42 -7.39 -0.76 -19.41
N ALA A 43 -7.39 -1.48 -20.55
CA ALA A 43 -7.70 -0.90 -21.85
C ALA A 43 -9.15 -0.38 -21.93
N LEU A 44 -10.09 -1.09 -21.31
CA LEU A 44 -11.50 -0.67 -21.22
C LEU A 44 -11.69 0.55 -20.31
N SER A 45 -11.03 0.56 -19.15
CA SER A 45 -11.19 1.62 -18.14
C SER A 45 -10.47 2.92 -18.52
N PHE A 46 -9.36 2.80 -19.27
CA PHE A 46 -8.49 3.93 -19.60
C PHE A 46 -8.20 3.98 -21.10
N PRO A 47 -9.22 4.31 -21.94
CA PRO A 47 -9.07 4.32 -23.40
C PRO A 47 -8.22 5.48 -23.94
N GLY A 48 -7.90 6.46 -23.10
CA GLY A 48 -7.09 7.62 -23.46
C GLY A 48 -5.58 7.32 -23.48
N ASP A 49 -4.86 7.96 -24.38
CA ASP A 49 -3.41 7.77 -24.54
C ASP A 49 -2.60 8.88 -23.85
N CYS A 50 -2.69 8.94 -22.52
CA CYS A 50 -1.79 9.80 -21.76
C CYS A 50 -0.60 8.99 -21.24
N GLU A 51 0.61 9.53 -21.40
CA GLU A 51 1.85 8.80 -21.11
C GLU A 51 1.89 8.32 -19.65
N MET A 52 1.43 9.16 -18.72
CA MET A 52 1.38 8.82 -17.29
C MET A 52 0.45 7.63 -17.02
N GLN A 53 -0.73 7.60 -17.64
CA GLN A 53 -1.67 6.49 -17.49
C GLN A 53 -1.11 5.21 -18.10
N ARG A 54 -0.47 5.31 -19.28
CA ARG A 54 0.20 4.17 -19.90
C ARG A 54 1.30 3.59 -19.01
N GLN A 55 2.13 4.45 -18.42
CA GLN A 55 3.17 4.03 -17.48
C GLN A 55 2.58 3.37 -16.23
N MET A 56 1.48 3.93 -15.68
CA MET A 56 0.80 3.32 -14.54
C MET A 56 0.24 1.93 -14.89
N GLY A 57 -0.34 1.78 -16.08
CA GLY A 57 -0.83 0.49 -16.56
C GLY A 57 0.27 -0.57 -16.63
N GLU A 58 1.44 -0.20 -17.14
CA GLU A 58 2.59 -1.11 -17.14
C GLU A 58 3.01 -1.52 -15.73
N HIS A 59 2.98 -0.61 -14.75
CA HIS A 59 3.29 -0.94 -13.36
C HIS A 59 2.27 -1.92 -12.76
N VAL A 60 0.98 -1.67 -12.97
CA VAL A 60 -0.10 -2.55 -12.48
C VAL A 60 0.04 -3.95 -13.07
N LEU A 61 0.22 -4.02 -14.39
CA LEU A 61 0.35 -5.31 -15.05
C LEU A 61 1.67 -6.02 -14.67
N ASP A 62 2.76 -5.31 -14.38
CA ASP A 62 4.00 -5.90 -13.83
C ASP A 62 3.75 -6.56 -12.47
N MET A 63 2.95 -5.94 -11.60
CA MET A 63 2.56 -6.50 -10.31
C MET A 63 1.66 -7.73 -10.48
N VAL A 64 0.67 -7.68 -11.39
CA VAL A 64 -0.21 -8.82 -11.69
C VAL A 64 0.57 -10.01 -12.24
N ALA A 65 1.55 -9.77 -13.11
CA ALA A 65 2.39 -10.83 -13.64
C ALA A 65 3.26 -11.46 -12.55
N MET A 66 3.88 -10.65 -11.69
CA MET A 66 4.64 -11.18 -10.55
C MET A 66 3.75 -12.02 -9.62
N PHE A 67 2.58 -11.51 -9.26
CA PHE A 67 1.63 -12.23 -8.41
C PHE A 67 1.17 -13.56 -9.05
N SER A 68 0.97 -13.57 -10.37
CA SER A 68 0.60 -14.79 -11.10
C SER A 68 1.72 -15.82 -11.14
N ALA A 69 2.98 -15.37 -11.21
CA ALA A 69 4.15 -16.25 -11.23
C ALA A 69 4.34 -17.04 -9.92
N GLU A 70 3.83 -16.55 -8.79
CA GLU A 70 3.85 -17.25 -7.50
C GLU A 70 2.90 -18.47 -7.45
N GLY A 71 2.03 -18.66 -8.45
CA GLY A 71 1.26 -19.89 -8.62
C GLY A 71 0.20 -20.15 -7.53
N HIS A 72 -0.38 -19.09 -6.96
CA HIS A 72 -1.39 -19.21 -5.92
C HIS A 72 -2.67 -19.91 -6.39
N SER A 73 -3.32 -20.64 -5.48
CA SER A 73 -4.71 -21.07 -5.62
C SER A 73 -5.66 -19.93 -5.23
N GLY A 74 -6.97 -20.06 -5.47
CA GLY A 74 -7.93 -19.01 -5.07
C GLY A 74 -7.89 -18.67 -3.57
N GLY A 75 -7.61 -19.66 -2.71
CA GLY A 75 -7.47 -19.47 -1.27
C GLY A 75 -6.16 -18.77 -0.88
N SER A 76 -5.01 -19.25 -1.37
CA SER A 76 -3.72 -18.62 -1.05
C SER A 76 -3.55 -17.26 -1.73
N ALA A 77 -4.22 -17.02 -2.86
CA ALA A 77 -4.26 -15.71 -3.49
C ALA A 77 -4.94 -14.67 -2.59
N SER A 78 -6.11 -15.01 -2.04
CA SER A 78 -6.82 -14.14 -1.10
C SER A 78 -5.98 -13.82 0.15
N TYR A 79 -5.27 -14.82 0.68
CA TYR A 79 -4.36 -14.64 1.80
C TYR A 79 -3.17 -13.73 1.47
N ALA A 80 -2.51 -13.93 0.32
CA ALA A 80 -1.40 -13.09 -0.12
C ALA A 80 -1.86 -11.64 -0.38
N LEU A 81 -3.01 -11.45 -1.01
CA LEU A 81 -3.59 -10.12 -1.26
C LEU A 81 -3.86 -9.36 0.03
N HIS A 82 -4.30 -10.02 1.09
CA HIS A 82 -4.50 -9.38 2.40
C HIS A 82 -3.21 -8.72 2.91
N TYR A 83 -2.09 -9.44 2.91
CA TYR A 83 -0.81 -8.91 3.40
C TYR A 83 -0.16 -7.92 2.42
N ILE A 84 -0.30 -8.12 1.12
CA ILE A 84 0.18 -7.15 0.12
C ILE A 84 -0.54 -5.81 0.30
N ASN A 85 -1.87 -5.84 0.43
CA ASN A 85 -2.66 -4.62 0.57
C ASN A 85 -2.32 -3.89 1.88
N ALA A 86 -2.18 -4.63 2.99
CA ALA A 86 -1.72 -4.06 4.26
C ALA A 86 -0.33 -3.44 4.14
N ALA A 87 0.62 -4.11 3.49
CA ALA A 87 1.99 -3.58 3.31
C ALA A 87 2.01 -2.30 2.48
N LEU A 88 1.29 -2.27 1.35
CA LEU A 88 1.23 -1.12 0.46
C LEU A 88 0.54 0.09 1.12
N ARG A 89 -0.33 -0.15 2.10
CA ARG A 89 -1.00 0.88 2.91
C ARG A 89 -0.25 1.27 4.18
N PHE A 90 0.92 0.66 4.45
CA PHE A 90 1.64 0.83 5.71
C PHE A 90 0.79 0.47 6.95
N GLU A 91 -0.02 -0.57 6.82
CA GLU A 91 -0.85 -1.15 7.89
C GLU A 91 -0.15 -2.34 8.55
N PRO A 92 -0.43 -2.59 9.84
CA PRO A 92 0.22 -3.66 10.58
C PRO A 92 -0.37 -5.03 10.23
N PHE A 93 0.47 -6.06 10.16
CA PHE A 93 0.06 -7.46 9.91
C PHE A 93 -0.53 -8.18 11.13
N SER A 94 -0.45 -7.55 12.30
CA SER A 94 -0.97 -8.07 13.56
C SER A 94 -1.46 -6.90 14.41
N PRO A 95 -2.31 -7.14 15.43
CA PRO A 95 -2.81 -6.05 16.27
C PRO A 95 -1.67 -5.20 16.85
N LEU A 96 -1.92 -3.90 16.96
CA LEU A 96 -1.10 -3.01 17.76
C LEU A 96 -1.26 -3.39 19.22
N THR A 97 -0.15 -3.41 19.95
CA THR A 97 -0.13 -3.82 21.36
C THR A 97 -0.19 -2.63 22.31
N GLY A 98 0.15 -1.43 21.81
CA GLY A 98 0.27 -0.22 22.63
C GLY A 98 1.57 -0.13 23.40
N ALA A 99 2.46 -1.13 23.32
CA ALA A 99 3.74 -1.14 23.99
C ALA A 99 4.63 0.04 23.56
N ASP A 100 5.48 0.54 24.46
CA ASP A 100 6.26 1.77 24.25
C ASP A 100 7.14 1.75 22.99
N HIS A 101 7.66 0.58 22.61
CA HIS A 101 8.49 0.41 21.41
C HIS A 101 7.72 0.60 20.09
N GLU A 102 6.38 0.57 20.11
CA GLU A 102 5.54 0.80 18.94
C GLU A 102 5.37 2.30 18.61
N TRP A 103 5.93 3.21 19.41
CA TRP A 103 5.70 4.65 19.29
C TRP A 103 6.96 5.43 18.89
N ASN A 104 6.78 6.43 18.04
CA ASN A 104 7.75 7.50 17.76
C ASN A 104 7.32 8.78 18.48
N ASP A 105 8.26 9.45 19.15
CA ASP A 105 8.04 10.77 19.74
C ASP A 105 7.95 11.83 18.63
N LEU A 106 6.87 12.61 18.63
CA LEU A 106 6.69 13.75 17.73
C LEU A 106 7.00 15.10 18.43
N GLY A 107 7.34 15.06 19.71
CA GLY A 107 7.50 16.22 20.58
C GLY A 107 6.18 16.69 21.21
N GLY A 108 6.29 17.48 22.29
CA GLY A 108 5.13 18.06 22.97
C GLY A 108 4.20 17.03 23.61
N GLY A 109 4.72 15.83 23.94
CA GLY A 109 3.95 14.73 24.53
C GLY A 109 3.09 13.95 23.52
N ARG A 110 3.18 14.23 22.22
CA ARG A 110 2.44 13.51 21.18
C ARG A 110 3.29 12.40 20.57
N TRP A 111 2.66 11.29 20.25
CA TRP A 111 3.33 10.14 19.66
C TRP A 111 2.57 9.62 18.45
N GLN A 112 3.29 9.05 17.49
CA GLN A 112 2.72 8.35 16.34
C GLN A 112 3.19 6.91 16.33
N ASN A 113 2.28 5.98 16.02
CA ASN A 113 2.64 4.57 15.97
C ASN A 113 3.52 4.28 14.74
N ARG A 114 4.62 3.53 14.96
CA ARG A 114 5.63 3.20 13.94
C ARG A 114 5.15 2.17 12.94
N ARG A 115 4.19 1.35 13.35
CA ARG A 115 3.61 0.24 12.56
C ARG A 115 2.34 0.67 11.82
N CYS A 116 1.74 1.79 12.21
CA CYS A 116 0.49 2.29 11.64
C CYS A 116 0.43 3.83 11.74
N SER A 117 0.67 4.52 10.64
CA SER A 117 0.82 5.98 10.60
C SER A 117 -0.45 6.76 10.98
N ARG A 118 -1.63 6.12 10.95
CA ARG A 118 -2.90 6.71 11.36
C ARG A 118 -3.21 6.62 12.86
N VAL A 119 -2.40 5.93 13.64
CA VAL A 119 -2.60 5.79 15.09
C VAL A 119 -1.69 6.73 15.86
N PHE A 120 -2.28 7.57 16.69
CA PHE A 120 -1.60 8.60 17.48
C PHE A 120 -1.90 8.42 18.97
N LYS A 121 -1.06 9.02 19.82
CA LYS A 121 -1.25 9.10 21.26
C LYS A 121 -1.07 10.55 21.72
N ASP A 122 -2.06 11.06 22.43
CA ASP A 122 -2.04 12.41 22.99
C ASP A 122 -1.20 12.49 24.28
N PRO A 123 -0.88 13.71 24.77
CA PRO A 123 -0.09 13.89 26.00
C PRO A 123 -0.75 13.31 27.26
N ASP A 124 -2.07 13.09 27.24
CA ASP A 124 -2.81 12.42 28.32
C ASP A 124 -2.69 10.88 28.28
N GLY A 125 -1.95 10.33 27.30
CA GLY A 125 -1.69 8.91 27.13
C GLY A 125 -2.76 8.16 26.35
N ARG A 126 -3.87 8.81 25.93
CA ARG A 126 -4.93 8.14 25.17
C ARG A 126 -4.54 8.00 23.70
N ALA A 127 -4.71 6.80 23.16
CA ALA A 127 -4.48 6.50 21.77
C ALA A 127 -5.76 6.67 20.94
N TYR A 128 -5.62 7.16 19.71
CA TYR A 128 -6.72 7.30 18.76
C TYR A 128 -6.26 7.01 17.34
N ASP A 129 -7.21 6.61 16.52
CA ASP A 129 -7.05 6.41 15.09
C ASP A 129 -7.69 7.60 14.34
N ILE A 130 -6.91 8.29 13.51
CA ILE A 130 -7.41 9.45 12.75
C ILE A 130 -8.30 9.06 11.56
N GLU A 131 -8.29 7.79 11.15
CA GLU A 131 -9.14 7.22 10.10
C GLU A 131 -10.07 6.15 10.69
N GLY A 132 -10.39 6.23 11.98
CA GLY A 132 -11.36 5.35 12.62
C GLY A 132 -12.74 5.46 11.96
N LYS A 133 -13.09 6.65 11.47
CA LYS A 133 -14.26 6.90 10.61
C LYS A 133 -13.87 7.65 9.34
N VAL A 134 -14.47 7.27 8.22
CA VAL A 134 -14.42 8.02 6.96
C VAL A 134 -15.84 8.37 6.58
N PHE A 135 -16.09 9.66 6.34
CA PHE A 135 -17.40 10.15 5.95
C PHE A 135 -17.56 10.03 4.44
N GLU A 136 -18.76 9.67 3.99
CA GLU A 136 -19.11 9.53 2.58
C GLU A 136 -20.37 10.34 2.27
N ASP A 137 -20.28 11.23 1.28
CA ASP A 137 -21.39 12.01 0.75
C ASP A 137 -21.49 11.86 -0.79
N ALA A 138 -22.39 12.62 -1.42
CA ALA A 138 -22.57 12.59 -2.88
C ALA A 138 -21.32 13.00 -3.69
N THR A 139 -20.34 13.65 -3.06
CA THR A 139 -19.10 14.14 -3.69
C THR A 139 -17.92 13.19 -3.47
N GLY A 140 -17.99 12.30 -2.48
CA GLY A 140 -17.00 11.25 -2.24
C GLY A 140 -16.71 11.02 -0.76
N ARG A 141 -15.51 10.50 -0.48
CA ARG A 141 -15.05 10.17 0.88
C ARG A 141 -14.09 11.20 1.43
N TYR A 142 -14.23 11.56 2.71
CA TYR A 142 -13.34 12.49 3.38
C TYR A 142 -13.11 12.14 4.86
N THR A 143 -12.01 12.65 5.42
CA THR A 143 -11.72 12.62 6.86
C THR A 143 -11.77 14.01 7.45
N SER A 144 -12.12 14.12 8.74
CA SER A 144 -12.15 15.37 9.48
C SER A 144 -11.66 15.16 10.92
N GLN A 145 -11.77 16.18 11.77
CA GLN A 145 -11.50 16.00 13.20
C GLN A 145 -12.45 14.98 13.85
N ASP A 146 -13.68 14.86 13.33
CA ASP A 146 -14.69 13.91 13.80
C ASP A 146 -14.45 12.47 13.31
N SER A 147 -13.45 12.27 12.44
CA SER A 147 -12.98 10.95 12.03
C SER A 147 -12.24 10.22 13.16
N ARG A 148 -11.77 10.96 14.17
CA ARG A 148 -10.96 10.41 15.25
C ARG A 148 -11.77 9.47 16.13
N VAL A 149 -11.26 8.26 16.31
CA VAL A 149 -11.82 7.28 17.23
C VAL A 149 -10.76 6.90 18.25
N TYR A 150 -11.06 7.08 19.54
CA TYR A 150 -10.19 6.60 20.61
C TYR A 150 -10.20 5.07 20.65
N VAL A 151 -9.02 4.48 20.85
CA VAL A 151 -8.80 3.03 20.74
C VAL A 151 -8.25 2.44 22.04
N THR A 152 -8.50 1.15 22.23
CA THR A 152 -7.93 0.33 23.30
C THR A 152 -7.12 -0.81 22.71
N PHE A 153 -6.04 -1.21 23.38
CA PHE A 153 -5.17 -2.29 22.91
C PHE A 153 -5.57 -3.66 23.50
N PRO A 154 -5.39 -4.77 22.76
CA PRO A 154 -4.85 -4.83 21.39
C PRO A 154 -5.80 -4.24 20.36
N TYR A 155 -5.27 -3.47 19.42
CA TYR A 155 -6.06 -2.75 18.42
C TYR A 155 -5.75 -3.26 17.02
N VAL A 156 -6.78 -3.72 16.30
CA VAL A 156 -6.71 -4.00 14.87
C VAL A 156 -7.25 -2.76 14.14
N PRO A 157 -6.42 -2.04 13.39
CA PRO A 157 -6.87 -0.87 12.65
C PRO A 157 -8.02 -1.24 11.71
N HIS A 158 -9.12 -0.50 11.84
CA HIS A 158 -10.29 -0.62 10.96
C HIS A 158 -10.87 0.77 10.72
N THR A 159 -11.72 0.89 9.71
CA THR A 159 -12.35 2.14 9.31
C THR A 159 -13.83 1.91 9.13
N GLU A 160 -14.64 2.65 9.87
CA GLU A 160 -16.09 2.71 9.68
C GLU A 160 -16.41 3.73 8.59
N ILE A 161 -17.19 3.33 7.58
CA ILE A 161 -17.72 4.27 6.58
C ILE A 161 -19.04 4.83 7.10
N VAL A 162 -19.12 6.15 7.23
CA VAL A 162 -20.29 6.87 7.77
C VAL A 162 -20.91 7.71 6.65
N ALA A 163 -22.13 7.38 6.24
CA ALA A 163 -22.87 8.20 5.28
C ALA A 163 -23.34 9.52 5.93
N VAL A 164 -23.19 10.64 5.22
CA VAL A 164 -23.56 12.00 5.67
C VAL A 164 -24.59 12.64 4.76
#